data_AF-A0A366JAF7-F1
#
_entry.id   AF-A0A366JAF7-F1
#
_cell.length_a   1.000
_cell.length_b   1.000
_cell.length_c   1.000
_cell.angle_alpha   90.00
_cell.angle_beta   90.00
_cell.angle_gamma   90.00
#
_symmetry.space_group_name_H-M   'P 1'
#
loop_
_entity.id
_entity.type
_entity.pdbx_description
1 polymer ?
#
loop_
_entity_poly.entity_id
_entity_poly.type
_entity_poly.pdbx_seq_one_letter_code
_entity_poly.pdbx_strand_id
1 'polypeptide(L)'
;MSYENFSDVTQPPPKTQDLGILLRHFITFAGISSSEYAALTVKLTRGVSRSRAISEDSFKDYVYKGKFPNSYGRNTIKLLFERACDESVKQLWIDAFSEIENIKSLNKLNYKQDEPEINHAPQELEFNDKEASKFDHYKPKFSSKLLILTLIVLLFFVFIILVMVNNERKNIASPFTNPTPLNINNNSYIANQKIEKSNLDEVIKEPIVHSTNNHIDTPTPVYLKQDTTEEKSMDNAVQEPMKKNIDNGFHPIVLSKGLSLDVYSLGKNKYKHLPSTPEGLQVATLPFNKGGYFTFIDHMVDKNIARATVDRDVGLYYQGFINLTGDGEFIFQLDYKSGYHFVNQLLKKCRLVLKVNNSPLFDNIVKVGQGQSYSMQNTGIFSNGAAPFSFWFTCNNLRGFSPKQDYKAFKDTSVTLYLKQPDDNGILKITPDLFSYDPDKN
;
A
#
# COMPACT_ATOMS: atom_id res chain seq x y z
N MET A 1 0.26 -33.68 17.97
CA MET A 1 -0.86 -34.49 17.42
C MET A 1 -0.54 -34.76 15.96
N SER A 2 -0.18 -36.00 15.62
CA SER A 2 -0.14 -36.44 14.22
C SER A 2 -1.58 -36.44 13.71
N TYR A 3 -1.84 -35.68 12.65
CA TYR A 3 -3.14 -35.72 12.00
C TYR A 3 -3.18 -36.98 11.15
N GLU A 4 -4.09 -37.91 11.46
CA GLU A 4 -4.37 -39.05 10.59
C GLU A 4 -4.73 -38.54 9.19
N ASN A 5 -4.09 -39.07 8.14
CA ASN A 5 -4.57 -38.87 6.78
C ASN A 5 -5.90 -39.59 6.64
N PHE A 6 -6.96 -38.84 6.33
CA PHE A 6 -8.32 -39.35 6.41
C PHE A 6 -8.82 -39.98 5.11
N SER A 7 -8.14 -39.74 3.99
CA SER A 7 -8.34 -40.34 2.66
C SER A 7 -7.28 -39.74 1.72
N ASP A 8 -6.76 -40.47 0.75
CA ASP A 8 -5.78 -39.96 -0.23
C ASP A 8 -6.44 -39.87 -1.62
N VAL A 9 -7.25 -38.84 -1.85
CA VAL A 9 -7.77 -38.53 -3.19
C VAL A 9 -6.60 -38.14 -4.08
N THR A 10 -6.32 -38.94 -5.10
CA THR A 10 -5.21 -38.74 -6.04
C THR A 10 -5.67 -38.29 -7.42
N GLN A 11 -6.97 -38.35 -7.71
CA GLN A 11 -7.54 -37.91 -8.98
C GLN A 11 -7.73 -36.40 -8.99
N PRO A 12 -7.50 -35.72 -10.14
CA PRO A 12 -7.83 -34.31 -10.28
C PRO A 12 -9.36 -34.08 -10.24
N PRO A 13 -9.83 -32.87 -9.90
CA PRO A 13 -11.25 -32.56 -9.91
C PRO A 13 -11.83 -32.64 -11.33
N PRO A 14 -13.11 -33.01 -11.49
CA PRO A 14 -13.79 -32.91 -12.77
C PRO A 14 -13.87 -31.45 -13.24
N LYS A 15 -13.82 -31.22 -14.55
CA LYS A 15 -14.11 -29.89 -15.12
C LYS A 15 -15.60 -29.61 -14.99
N THR A 16 -16.00 -28.88 -13.95
CA THR A 16 -17.40 -28.56 -13.67
C THR A 16 -17.55 -27.20 -13.01
N GLN A 17 -18.66 -26.52 -13.30
CA GLN A 17 -19.07 -25.29 -12.60
C GLN A 17 -20.17 -25.57 -11.54
N ASP A 18 -20.59 -26.83 -11.40
CA ASP A 18 -21.63 -27.26 -10.47
C ASP A 18 -21.02 -27.85 -9.19
N LEU A 19 -21.38 -27.24 -8.05
CA LEU A 19 -20.88 -27.67 -6.73
C LEU A 19 -21.28 -29.12 -6.40
N GLY A 20 -22.50 -29.52 -6.73
CA GLY A 20 -22.99 -30.85 -6.42
C GLY A 20 -22.31 -31.93 -7.24
N ILE A 21 -21.94 -31.63 -8.49
CA ILE A 21 -21.08 -32.52 -9.31
C ILE A 21 -19.68 -32.63 -8.70
N LEU A 22 -19.08 -31.51 -8.28
CA LEU A 22 -17.75 -31.50 -7.67
C LEU A 22 -17.71 -32.34 -6.38
N LEU A 23 -18.66 -32.11 -5.47
CA LEU A 23 -18.72 -32.84 -4.18
C LEU A 23 -19.05 -34.33 -4.36
N ARG A 24 -19.85 -34.71 -5.36
CA ARG A 24 -20.11 -36.13 -5.69
C ARG A 24 -18.85 -36.84 -6.15
N HIS A 25 -18.07 -36.22 -7.03
CA HIS A 25 -16.81 -36.81 -7.48
C HIS A 25 -15.81 -36.92 -6.35
N PHE A 26 -15.75 -35.91 -5.48
CA PHE A 26 -14.89 -35.96 -4.30
C PHE A 26 -15.18 -37.18 -3.42
N ILE A 27 -16.43 -37.39 -2.99
CA ILE A 27 -16.75 -38.54 -2.12
C ILE A 27 -16.56 -39.88 -2.85
N THR A 28 -16.78 -39.90 -4.17
CA THR A 28 -16.56 -41.10 -5.00
C THR A 28 -15.07 -41.46 -5.05
N PHE A 29 -14.19 -40.48 -5.30
CA PHE A 29 -12.74 -40.71 -5.34
C PHE A 29 -12.15 -40.97 -3.96
N ALA A 30 -12.69 -40.34 -2.92
CA ALA A 30 -12.30 -40.60 -1.55
C ALA A 30 -12.78 -41.99 -1.04
N GLY A 31 -13.69 -42.65 -1.78
CA GLY A 31 -14.28 -43.93 -1.40
C GLY A 31 -15.15 -43.84 -0.14
N ILE A 32 -15.80 -42.69 0.10
CA ILE A 32 -16.59 -42.43 1.30
C ILE A 32 -18.06 -42.15 0.98
N SER A 33 -18.94 -42.48 1.92
CA SER A 33 -20.36 -42.14 1.91
C SER A 33 -20.64 -40.72 2.39
N SER A 34 -21.88 -40.24 2.22
CA SER A 34 -22.31 -38.92 2.72
C SER A 34 -22.28 -38.80 4.24
N SER A 35 -22.54 -39.90 4.96
CA SER A 35 -22.46 -39.95 6.43
C SER A 35 -21.02 -39.90 6.91
N GLU A 36 -20.10 -40.61 6.22
CA GLU A 36 -18.66 -40.56 6.50
C GLU A 36 -18.07 -39.18 6.18
N TYR A 37 -18.49 -38.54 5.09
CA TYR A 37 -18.16 -37.14 4.81
C TYR A 37 -18.54 -36.24 5.98
N ALA A 38 -19.78 -36.36 6.47
CA ALA A 38 -20.25 -35.54 7.60
C ALA A 38 -19.40 -35.80 8.86
N ALA A 39 -19.13 -37.05 9.19
CA ALA A 39 -18.28 -37.43 10.32
C ALA A 39 -16.85 -36.88 10.20
N LEU A 40 -16.26 -36.89 9.01
CA LEU A 40 -14.95 -36.31 8.74
C LEU A 40 -14.95 -34.79 8.97
N THR A 41 -15.97 -34.07 8.53
CA THR A 41 -16.03 -32.63 8.78
C THR A 41 -16.18 -32.30 10.26
N VAL A 42 -16.86 -33.14 11.05
CA VAL A 42 -16.91 -32.98 12.52
C VAL A 42 -15.52 -33.12 13.12
N LYS A 43 -14.74 -34.14 12.71
CA LYS A 43 -13.37 -34.33 13.20
C LYS A 43 -12.47 -33.15 12.81
N LEU A 44 -12.51 -32.72 11.55
CA LEU A 44 -11.65 -31.67 11.01
C LEU A 44 -11.92 -30.27 11.58
N THR A 45 -13.16 -29.99 11.98
CA THR A 45 -13.53 -28.64 12.44
C THR A 45 -13.40 -28.45 13.95
N ARG A 46 -13.05 -29.49 14.71
CA ARG A 46 -12.79 -29.38 16.17
C ARG A 46 -11.64 -28.43 16.43
N GLY A 47 -11.92 -27.34 17.15
CA GLY A 47 -10.92 -26.33 17.51
C GLY A 47 -10.46 -25.43 16.34
N VAL A 48 -11.04 -25.59 15.15
CA VAL A 48 -10.68 -24.77 13.98
C VAL A 48 -11.63 -23.57 13.90
N SER A 49 -11.10 -22.38 14.17
CA SER A 49 -11.87 -21.15 14.04
C SER A 49 -12.38 -20.94 12.61
N ARG A 50 -13.57 -20.35 12.45
CA ARG A 50 -14.19 -20.01 11.16
C ARG A 50 -14.51 -21.19 10.23
N SER A 51 -14.61 -22.40 10.77
CA SER A 51 -15.14 -23.57 10.08
C SER A 51 -16.33 -24.15 10.85
N ARG A 52 -17.22 -24.90 10.18
CA ARG A 52 -18.38 -25.55 10.81
C ARG A 52 -18.63 -26.88 10.13
N ALA A 53 -18.71 -27.94 10.93
CA ALA A 53 -19.06 -29.27 10.46
C ALA A 53 -20.29 -29.25 9.54
N ILE A 54 -20.21 -29.99 8.45
CA ILE A 54 -21.26 -30.12 7.46
C ILE A 54 -22.05 -31.38 7.80
N SER A 55 -23.32 -31.21 8.17
CA SER A 55 -24.19 -32.35 8.42
C SER A 55 -24.49 -33.10 7.11
N GLU A 56 -24.90 -34.36 7.21
CA GLU A 56 -25.31 -35.14 6.04
C GLU A 56 -26.44 -34.45 5.26
N ASP A 57 -27.42 -33.85 5.96
CA ASP A 57 -28.49 -33.09 5.32
C ASP A 57 -27.97 -31.85 4.58
N SER A 58 -26.99 -31.14 5.16
CA SER A 58 -26.36 -30.00 4.51
C SER A 58 -25.60 -30.44 3.26
N PHE A 59 -24.90 -31.58 3.33
CA PHE A 59 -24.23 -32.17 2.18
C PHE A 59 -25.24 -32.53 1.08
N LYS A 60 -26.35 -33.20 1.42
CA LYS A 60 -27.44 -33.52 0.47
C LYS A 60 -28.04 -32.25 -0.14
N ASP A 61 -28.23 -31.21 0.64
CA ASP A 61 -28.72 -29.91 0.17
C ASP A 61 -27.74 -29.27 -0.85
N TYR A 62 -26.43 -29.39 -0.63
CA TYR A 62 -25.42 -28.88 -1.56
C TYR A 62 -25.35 -29.71 -2.85
N VAL A 63 -25.47 -31.02 -2.73
CA VAL A 63 -25.33 -31.95 -3.85
C VAL A 63 -26.57 -32.01 -4.74
N TYR A 64 -27.75 -32.06 -4.13
CA TYR A 64 -29.00 -32.38 -4.84
C TYR A 64 -29.94 -31.19 -4.98
N LYS A 65 -29.88 -30.21 -4.06
CA LYS A 65 -30.78 -29.04 -4.08
C LYS A 65 -30.10 -27.77 -4.59
N GLY A 66 -28.84 -27.86 -5.02
CA GLY A 66 -28.06 -26.73 -5.53
C GLY A 66 -27.85 -25.60 -4.52
N LYS A 67 -28.06 -25.85 -3.21
CA LYS A 67 -27.82 -24.84 -2.18
C LYS A 67 -26.33 -24.56 -2.10
N PHE A 68 -25.96 -23.29 -2.03
CA PHE A 68 -24.56 -22.92 -1.88
C PHE A 68 -24.20 -22.77 -0.39
N PRO A 69 -23.07 -23.35 0.06
CA PRO A 69 -22.63 -23.25 1.45
C PRO A 69 -22.38 -21.80 1.88
N ASN A 70 -22.70 -21.51 3.14
CA ASN A 70 -22.30 -20.27 3.81
C ASN A 70 -20.78 -20.23 4.05
N SER A 71 -20.26 -19.10 4.53
CA SER A 71 -18.80 -18.91 4.70
C SER A 71 -18.11 -20.01 5.52
N TYR A 72 -18.73 -20.48 6.60
CA TYR A 72 -18.17 -21.52 7.45
C TYR A 72 -18.19 -22.90 6.77
N GLY A 73 -19.26 -23.21 6.02
CA GLY A 73 -19.33 -24.43 5.21
C GLY A 73 -18.29 -24.41 4.07
N ARG A 74 -18.07 -23.26 3.42
CA ARG A 74 -17.04 -23.11 2.37
C ARG A 74 -15.64 -23.38 2.88
N ASN A 75 -15.30 -22.82 4.05
CA ASN A 75 -14.01 -23.08 4.68
C ASN A 75 -13.84 -24.56 5.03
N THR A 76 -14.91 -25.22 5.47
CA THR A 76 -14.88 -26.64 5.80
C THR A 76 -14.67 -27.52 4.59
N ILE A 77 -15.24 -27.19 3.43
CA ILE A 77 -14.99 -27.90 2.16
C ILE A 77 -13.52 -27.75 1.75
N LYS A 78 -12.97 -26.53 1.79
CA LYS A 78 -11.56 -26.28 1.47
C LYS A 78 -10.61 -27.04 2.41
N LEU A 79 -10.90 -27.01 3.71
CA LEU A 79 -10.14 -27.74 4.72
C LEU A 79 -10.19 -29.26 4.49
N LEU A 80 -11.34 -29.78 4.08
CA LEU A 80 -11.46 -31.20 3.75
C LEU A 80 -10.57 -31.56 2.54
N PHE A 81 -10.60 -30.76 1.47
CA PHE A 81 -9.70 -30.99 0.31
C PHE A 81 -8.23 -30.87 0.71
N GLU A 82 -7.91 -29.92 1.58
CA GLU A 82 -6.55 -29.74 2.09
C GLU A 82 -6.01 -30.95 2.85
N ARG A 83 -6.90 -31.72 3.50
CA ARG A 83 -6.55 -32.83 4.39
C ARG A 83 -6.81 -34.22 3.81
N ALA A 84 -7.61 -34.31 2.76
CA ALA A 84 -8.03 -35.58 2.16
C ALA A 84 -7.61 -35.73 0.69
N CYS A 85 -6.96 -34.73 0.10
CA CYS A 85 -6.34 -34.85 -1.22
C CYS A 85 -4.84 -35.01 -1.07
N ASP A 86 -4.27 -35.84 -1.94
CA ASP A 86 -2.82 -35.95 -2.10
C ASP A 86 -2.20 -34.59 -2.50
N GLU A 87 -0.94 -34.36 -2.11
CA GLU A 87 -0.22 -33.11 -2.39
C GLU A 87 -0.23 -32.73 -3.86
N SER A 88 -0.18 -33.71 -4.77
CA SER A 88 -0.14 -33.47 -6.22
C SER A 88 -1.43 -32.89 -6.78
N VAL A 89 -2.59 -33.12 -6.14
CA VAL A 89 -3.91 -32.71 -6.66
C VAL A 89 -4.70 -31.80 -5.72
N LYS A 90 -4.27 -31.64 -4.47
CA LYS A 90 -4.92 -30.80 -3.46
C LYS A 90 -5.21 -29.39 -3.93
N GLN A 91 -4.22 -28.70 -4.52
CA GLN A 91 -4.41 -27.33 -4.99
C GLN A 91 -5.45 -27.26 -6.12
N LEU A 92 -5.46 -28.27 -7.01
CA LEU A 92 -6.44 -28.34 -8.11
C LEU A 92 -7.88 -28.42 -7.57
N TRP A 93 -8.12 -29.23 -6.54
CA TRP A 93 -9.43 -29.33 -5.89
C TRP A 93 -9.87 -28.03 -5.22
N ILE A 94 -8.96 -27.35 -4.54
CA ILE A 94 -9.22 -26.05 -3.91
C ILE A 94 -9.52 -24.99 -4.97
N ASP A 95 -8.79 -24.99 -6.08
CA ASP A 95 -8.97 -24.06 -7.19
C ASP A 95 -10.31 -24.29 -7.90
N ALA A 96 -10.66 -25.54 -8.21
CA ALA A 96 -11.94 -25.89 -8.82
C ALA A 96 -13.13 -25.41 -7.96
N PHE A 97 -13.08 -25.61 -6.65
CA PHE A 97 -14.12 -25.09 -5.76
C PHE A 97 -14.15 -23.57 -5.68
N SER A 98 -12.99 -22.91 -5.70
CA SER A 98 -12.87 -21.46 -5.68
C SER A 98 -13.40 -20.83 -6.99
N GLU A 99 -13.26 -21.51 -8.12
CA GLU A 99 -13.87 -21.11 -9.39
C GLU A 99 -15.40 -21.13 -9.31
N ILE A 100 -15.98 -22.21 -8.79
CA ILE A 100 -17.43 -22.33 -8.57
C ILE A 100 -17.94 -21.22 -7.62
N GLU A 101 -17.20 -20.93 -6.54
CA GLU A 101 -17.51 -19.83 -5.61
C GLU A 101 -17.53 -18.48 -6.32
N ASN A 102 -16.55 -18.22 -7.20
CA ASN A 102 -16.49 -16.98 -7.97
C ASN A 102 -17.68 -16.85 -8.92
N ILE A 103 -18.04 -17.90 -9.66
CA ILE A 103 -19.17 -17.88 -10.60
C ILE A 103 -20.48 -17.61 -9.86
N LYS A 104 -20.72 -18.29 -8.72
CA LYS A 104 -21.92 -18.03 -7.90
C LYS A 104 -21.97 -16.61 -7.34
N SER A 105 -20.82 -16.03 -6.99
CA SER A 105 -20.74 -14.64 -6.52
C SER A 105 -21.04 -13.61 -7.62
N LEU A 106 -20.59 -13.87 -8.86
CA LEU A 106 -20.86 -13.03 -10.02
C LEU A 106 -22.35 -13.08 -10.41
N ASN A 107 -22.94 -14.27 -10.45
CA ASN A 107 -24.36 -14.41 -10.77
C ASN A 107 -25.25 -13.70 -9.72
N LYS A 108 -24.86 -13.71 -8.44
CA LYS A 108 -25.58 -12.98 -7.38
C LYS A 108 -25.51 -11.45 -7.54
N LEU A 109 -24.49 -10.92 -8.20
CA LEU A 109 -24.36 -9.48 -8.47
C LEU A 109 -25.20 -9.07 -9.70
N ASN A 110 -25.24 -9.90 -10.74
CA ASN A 110 -26.04 -9.62 -11.94
C ASN A 110 -27.55 -9.65 -11.65
N TYR A 111 -28.02 -10.57 -10.80
CA TYR A 111 -29.43 -10.59 -10.36
C TYR A 111 -29.86 -9.36 -9.53
N LYS A 112 -28.92 -8.52 -9.07
CA LYS A 112 -29.23 -7.24 -8.40
C LYS A 112 -29.22 -6.04 -9.34
N GLN A 113 -28.77 -6.21 -10.59
CA GLN A 113 -28.70 -5.14 -11.58
C GLN A 113 -29.87 -5.16 -12.58
N ASP A 114 -30.63 -6.25 -12.63
CA ASP A 114 -31.79 -6.43 -13.52
C ASP A 114 -33.14 -6.29 -12.79
N GLU A 115 -33.21 -5.51 -11.71
CA GLU A 115 -34.51 -5.06 -11.18
C GLU A 115 -34.90 -3.79 -11.97
N PRO A 116 -35.90 -3.84 -12.87
CA PRO A 116 -36.28 -2.67 -13.64
C PRO A 116 -36.85 -1.60 -12.70
N GLU A 117 -36.25 -0.43 -12.74
CA GLU A 117 -36.74 0.78 -12.10
C GLU A 117 -38.05 1.19 -12.79
N ILE A 118 -39.18 0.66 -12.31
CA ILE A 118 -40.51 1.08 -12.77
C ILE A 118 -40.82 2.42 -12.11
N ASN A 119 -40.60 3.50 -12.86
CA ASN A 119 -41.19 4.80 -12.59
C ASN A 119 -42.72 4.71 -12.70
N HIS A 120 -43.43 4.71 -11.56
CA HIS A 120 -44.83 5.10 -11.52
C HIS A 120 -45.06 6.18 -10.47
N ALA A 121 -45.55 7.32 -10.96
CA ALA A 121 -46.25 8.34 -10.19
C ALA A 121 -47.42 7.71 -9.41
N PRO A 122 -47.87 8.31 -8.29
CA PRO A 122 -48.84 7.69 -7.40
C PRO A 122 -50.20 7.60 -8.09
N GLN A 123 -50.58 6.40 -8.50
CA GLN A 123 -51.97 6.06 -8.79
C GLN A 123 -52.58 5.45 -7.54
N GLU A 124 -53.67 6.06 -7.07
CA GLU A 124 -54.57 5.51 -6.07
C GLU A 124 -55.06 4.14 -6.56
N LEU A 125 -54.67 3.08 -5.84
CA LEU A 125 -55.20 1.74 -6.04
C LEU A 125 -56.01 1.37 -4.80
N GLU A 126 -57.32 1.25 -4.99
CA GLU A 126 -58.25 0.69 -4.00
C GLU A 126 -57.74 -0.66 -3.51
N PHE A 127 -57.54 -0.76 -2.19
CA PHE A 127 -57.19 -2.01 -1.52
C PHE A 127 -58.42 -2.93 -1.52
N ASN A 128 -58.26 -4.10 -2.14
CA ASN A 128 -59.21 -5.20 -2.01
C ASN A 128 -58.82 -6.05 -0.78
N ASP A 129 -59.68 -6.02 0.25
CA ASP A 129 -59.47 -6.50 1.63
C ASP A 129 -59.36 -8.04 1.81
N LYS A 130 -58.72 -8.78 0.90
CA LYS A 130 -58.68 -10.26 1.00
C LYS A 130 -57.31 -10.94 1.09
N GLU A 131 -56.21 -10.20 1.10
CA GLU A 131 -54.86 -10.81 1.24
C GLU A 131 -54.06 -10.37 2.48
N ALA A 132 -54.59 -9.49 3.32
CA ALA A 132 -53.92 -9.04 4.56
C ALA A 132 -53.88 -10.11 5.70
N SER A 133 -54.54 -11.26 5.55
CA SER A 133 -54.69 -12.24 6.64
C SER A 133 -53.55 -13.27 6.78
N LYS A 134 -52.49 -13.23 5.96
CA LYS A 134 -51.44 -14.28 5.99
C LYS A 134 -50.04 -13.87 6.46
N PHE A 135 -49.83 -12.62 6.88
CA PHE A 135 -48.51 -12.16 7.36
C PHE A 135 -48.42 -11.73 8.83
N ASP A 136 -49.46 -11.94 9.63
CA ASP A 136 -49.49 -11.52 11.04
C ASP A 136 -48.89 -12.51 12.06
N HIS A 137 -48.01 -13.44 11.64
CA HIS A 137 -47.49 -14.48 12.57
C HIS A 137 -45.98 -14.50 12.83
N TYR A 138 -45.23 -13.45 12.47
CA TYR A 138 -43.84 -13.31 12.94
C TYR A 138 -43.57 -11.91 13.50
N LYS A 139 -44.20 -11.60 14.63
CA LYS A 139 -43.71 -10.56 15.55
C LYS A 139 -42.70 -11.22 16.50
N PRO A 140 -41.39 -10.94 16.39
CA PRO A 140 -40.44 -11.46 17.37
C PRO A 140 -40.83 -10.90 18.73
N LYS A 141 -41.20 -11.78 19.67
CA LYS A 141 -41.40 -11.43 21.08
C LYS A 141 -40.02 -11.07 21.66
N PHE A 142 -39.60 -9.83 21.47
CA PHE A 142 -38.53 -9.25 22.26
C PHE A 142 -39.05 -9.14 23.70
N SER A 143 -38.65 -10.09 24.52
CA SER A 143 -38.86 -10.04 25.96
C SER A 143 -38.26 -8.72 26.46
N SER A 144 -39.08 -7.90 27.14
CA SER A 144 -38.65 -6.63 27.74
C SER A 144 -37.43 -6.81 28.67
N LYS A 145 -37.26 -8.01 29.24
CA LYS A 145 -36.08 -8.39 30.03
C LYS A 145 -34.80 -8.46 29.20
N LEU A 146 -34.88 -8.90 27.94
CA LEU A 146 -33.72 -8.94 27.05
C LEU A 146 -33.25 -7.53 26.66
N LEU A 147 -34.20 -6.62 26.45
CA LEU A 147 -33.92 -5.22 26.11
C LEU A 147 -33.26 -4.48 27.29
N ILE A 148 -33.76 -4.71 28.51
CA ILE A 148 -33.16 -4.21 29.76
C ILE A 148 -31.75 -4.79 29.96
N LEU A 149 -31.55 -6.09 29.72
CA LEU A 149 -30.22 -6.72 29.83
C LEU A 149 -29.22 -6.09 28.86
N THR A 150 -29.61 -5.88 27.60
CA THR A 150 -28.74 -5.21 26.62
C THR A 150 -28.42 -3.77 27.02
N LEU A 151 -29.38 -3.04 27.60
CA LEU A 151 -29.14 -1.68 28.10
C LEU A 151 -28.14 -1.67 29.26
N ILE A 152 -28.27 -2.61 30.21
CA ILE A 152 -27.36 -2.74 31.36
C ILE A 152 -25.93 -3.06 30.89
N VAL A 153 -25.78 -3.99 29.95
CA VAL A 153 -24.46 -4.34 29.38
C VAL A 153 -23.84 -3.11 28.69
N LEU A 154 -24.63 -2.36 27.93
CA LEU A 154 -24.15 -1.17 27.24
C LEU A 154 -23.71 -0.07 28.23
N LEU A 155 -24.49 0.17 29.29
CA LEU A 155 -24.14 1.11 30.36
C LEU A 155 -22.89 0.69 31.14
N PHE A 156 -22.69 -0.62 31.35
CA PHE A 156 -21.50 -1.14 32.01
C PHE A 156 -20.22 -0.86 31.19
N PHE A 157 -20.27 -1.03 29.86
CA PHE A 157 -19.14 -0.68 28.99
C PHE A 157 -18.85 0.83 28.98
N VAL A 158 -19.88 1.67 28.96
CA VAL A 158 -19.71 3.13 29.08
C VAL A 158 -19.06 3.50 30.41
N PHE A 159 -19.47 2.86 31.51
CA PHE A 159 -18.86 3.06 32.83
C PHE A 159 -17.39 2.66 32.85
N ILE A 160 -17.01 1.51 32.29
CA ILE A 160 -15.60 1.09 32.18
C ILE A 160 -14.78 2.14 31.42
N ILE A 161 -15.28 2.63 30.28
CA ILE A 161 -14.59 3.65 29.49
C ILE A 161 -14.40 4.93 30.30
N LEU A 162 -15.45 5.40 31.00
CA LEU A 162 -15.36 6.60 31.84
C LEU A 162 -14.36 6.43 32.99
N VAL A 163 -14.34 5.27 33.66
CA VAL A 163 -13.38 4.97 34.73
C VAL A 163 -11.95 4.97 34.19
N MET A 164 -11.69 4.35 33.02
CA MET A 164 -10.35 4.35 32.42
C MET A 164 -9.88 5.76 32.06
N VAL A 165 -10.74 6.57 31.44
CA VAL A 165 -10.42 7.97 31.08
C VAL A 165 -10.16 8.82 32.33
N ASN A 166 -10.91 8.63 33.42
CA ASN A 166 -10.70 9.37 34.66
C ASN A 166 -9.43 8.92 35.41
N ASN A 167 -9.06 7.64 35.31
CA ASN A 167 -7.85 7.13 35.95
C ASN A 167 -6.58 7.62 35.23
N GLU A 168 -6.62 7.75 33.91
CA GLU A 168 -5.51 8.36 33.15
C GLU A 168 -5.31 9.84 33.52
N ARG A 169 -6.38 10.59 33.80
CA ARG A 169 -6.26 11.99 34.25
C ARG A 169 -5.66 12.15 35.64
N LYS A 170 -5.79 11.17 36.54
CA LYS A 170 -5.21 11.24 37.90
C LYS A 170 -3.71 10.95 37.94
N ASN A 171 -3.14 10.29 36.93
CA ASN A 171 -1.72 9.95 36.88
C ASN A 171 -0.83 11.01 36.19
N ILE A 172 -1.38 12.15 35.77
CA ILE A 172 -0.61 13.26 35.16
C ILE A 172 -0.45 14.45 36.13
N ALA A 173 -1.09 14.43 37.31
CA ALA A 173 -0.90 15.47 38.32
C ALA A 173 0.23 15.10 39.30
N SER A 174 1.49 15.22 38.87
CA SER A 174 2.62 15.41 39.79
C SER A 174 2.91 16.91 39.93
N PRO A 175 3.34 17.39 41.11
CA PRO A 175 3.34 18.81 41.45
C PRO A 175 4.45 19.56 40.69
N PHE A 176 4.06 20.55 39.90
CA PHE A 176 4.97 21.57 39.41
C PHE A 176 5.45 22.41 40.60
N THR A 177 6.75 22.37 40.85
CA THR A 177 7.48 23.35 41.64
C THR A 177 7.35 24.74 41.00
N ASN A 178 7.04 25.73 41.84
CA ASN A 178 6.84 27.14 41.50
C ASN A 178 7.91 27.73 40.56
N PRO A 179 7.53 28.47 39.50
CA PRO A 179 8.47 29.32 38.79
C PRO A 179 8.59 30.68 39.50
N THR A 180 9.83 31.02 39.86
CA THR A 180 10.26 32.36 40.26
C THR A 180 9.98 33.36 39.13
N PRO A 181 9.46 34.57 39.41
CA PRO A 181 9.09 35.53 38.36
C PRO A 181 10.34 36.15 37.72
N LEU A 182 10.49 35.95 36.40
CA LEU A 182 11.48 36.64 35.58
C LEU A 182 10.94 38.03 35.22
N ASN A 183 11.51 39.02 35.89
CA ASN A 183 11.40 40.45 35.60
C ASN A 183 12.22 40.74 34.33
N ILE A 184 11.56 41.00 33.21
CA ILE A 184 12.21 41.52 31.99
C ILE A 184 11.89 43.01 31.92
N ASN A 185 12.88 43.81 32.31
CA ASN A 185 12.91 45.23 32.05
C ASN A 185 13.69 45.47 30.75
N ASN A 186 13.17 46.35 29.91
CA ASN A 186 13.73 46.75 28.62
C ASN A 186 15.02 47.56 28.76
N ASN A 187 15.72 47.68 27.63
CA ASN A 187 16.92 48.49 27.32
C ASN A 187 18.25 47.76 27.61
N SER A 188 19.34 47.89 26.86
CA SER A 188 19.71 48.51 25.59
C SER A 188 21.24 48.38 25.52
N TYR A 189 21.80 48.26 24.32
CA TYR A 189 23.17 48.70 23.96
C TYR A 189 24.43 47.93 24.47
N ILE A 190 25.21 47.48 23.47
CA ILE A 190 26.63 47.76 23.21
C ILE A 190 27.73 47.20 24.14
N ALA A 191 28.50 46.29 23.53
CA ALA A 191 29.97 46.18 23.44
C ALA A 191 30.88 45.77 24.63
N ASN A 192 31.82 44.91 24.20
CA ASN A 192 33.24 44.81 24.56
C ASN A 192 33.71 44.12 25.85
N GLN A 193 34.41 43.00 25.60
CA GLN A 193 35.75 42.61 26.07
C GLN A 193 36.11 42.68 27.56
N LYS A 194 36.44 41.51 28.14
CA LYS A 194 37.75 41.18 28.79
C LYS A 194 37.70 39.72 29.29
N ILE A 195 38.47 38.78 28.73
CA ILE A 195 39.84 38.33 29.11
C ILE A 195 39.94 37.76 30.53
N GLU A 196 40.15 36.43 30.60
CA GLU A 196 41.16 35.69 31.41
C GLU A 196 41.20 34.26 30.83
N LYS A 197 42.18 33.84 30.01
CA LYS A 197 43.58 33.43 30.26
C LYS A 197 43.80 32.43 31.40
N SER A 198 44.12 31.18 31.03
CA SER A 198 45.33 30.41 31.39
C SER A 198 45.12 28.95 30.94
N ASN A 199 46.06 28.11 30.49
CA ASN A 199 47.48 28.17 30.13
C ASN A 199 47.71 26.91 29.28
N LEU A 200 48.50 26.97 28.21
CA LEU A 200 49.44 25.89 27.92
C LEU A 200 50.59 26.41 27.05
N ASP A 201 51.79 26.09 27.52
CA ASP A 201 53.06 26.68 27.15
C ASP A 201 53.55 26.35 25.73
N GLU A 202 54.36 27.30 25.28
CA GLU A 202 55.11 27.46 24.05
C GLU A 202 56.49 26.78 24.15
N VAL A 203 56.99 26.17 23.07
CA VAL A 203 58.45 26.15 22.77
C VAL A 203 58.68 26.23 21.24
N ILE A 204 58.82 27.48 20.79
CA ILE A 204 59.76 28.08 19.82
C ILE A 204 60.61 27.15 18.93
N LYS A 205 60.57 27.41 17.60
CA LYS A 205 61.74 27.75 16.76
C LYS A 205 61.32 28.32 15.39
N GLU A 206 61.59 29.62 15.22
CA GLU A 206 61.78 30.34 13.94
C GLU A 206 63.12 29.91 13.25
N PRO A 207 63.48 30.29 11.99
CA PRO A 207 63.18 31.59 11.35
C PRO A 207 62.89 31.64 9.81
N ILE A 208 62.17 32.72 9.43
CA ILE A 208 62.41 33.74 8.36
C ILE A 208 62.76 33.27 6.93
N VAL A 209 61.98 33.72 5.92
CA VAL A 209 62.34 34.70 4.84
C VAL A 209 61.14 34.92 3.87
N HIS A 210 61.04 36.17 3.43
CA HIS A 210 60.08 36.92 2.59
C HIS A 210 59.68 36.42 1.17
N SER A 211 58.60 37.08 0.69
CA SER A 211 58.26 37.48 -0.70
C SER A 211 57.54 36.44 -1.58
N THR A 212 56.55 36.73 -2.44
CA THR A 212 55.94 37.98 -2.95
C THR A 212 54.59 37.66 -3.61
N ASN A 213 53.73 38.68 -3.76
CA ASN A 213 52.52 38.76 -4.58
C ASN A 213 52.65 38.17 -6.00
N ASN A 214 51.56 37.61 -6.56
CA ASN A 214 50.82 38.26 -7.65
C ASN A 214 49.58 37.46 -8.13
N HIS A 215 48.48 38.21 -8.14
CA HIS A 215 47.34 38.27 -9.06
C HIS A 215 47.49 37.62 -10.46
N ILE A 216 46.42 36.98 -10.97
CA ILE A 216 45.66 37.31 -12.20
C ILE A 216 44.84 36.10 -12.72
N ASP A 217 43.54 36.35 -12.81
CA ASP A 217 42.51 36.05 -13.83
C ASP A 217 42.32 34.69 -14.53
N THR A 218 41.01 34.43 -14.66
CA THR A 218 40.26 33.45 -15.45
C THR A 218 40.47 33.62 -16.95
N PRO A 219 40.11 32.60 -17.75
CA PRO A 219 39.23 32.92 -18.87
C PRO A 219 38.12 31.90 -19.16
N THR A 220 36.99 32.46 -19.58
CA THR A 220 35.86 31.87 -20.32
C THR A 220 36.28 31.46 -21.74
N PRO A 221 35.64 30.47 -22.39
CA PRO A 221 35.63 30.38 -23.84
C PRO A 221 34.25 30.69 -24.46
N VAL A 222 34.35 31.39 -25.59
CA VAL A 222 33.31 31.89 -26.50
C VAL A 222 33.03 30.86 -27.60
N TYR A 223 31.79 30.81 -28.08
CA TYR A 223 31.32 30.08 -29.26
C TYR A 223 31.95 30.57 -30.58
N LEU A 224 32.19 29.67 -31.53
CA LEU A 224 32.18 30.00 -32.97
C LEU A 224 31.75 28.78 -33.82
N LYS A 225 30.73 29.02 -34.66
CA LYS A 225 30.35 28.22 -35.84
C LYS A 225 31.27 28.61 -37.01
N GLN A 226 31.66 27.65 -37.85
CA GLN A 226 31.34 27.61 -39.29
C GLN A 226 32.09 26.47 -40.02
N ASP A 227 31.28 25.61 -40.63
CA ASP A 227 31.28 25.15 -42.03
C ASP A 227 32.54 24.87 -42.87
N THR A 228 32.32 23.90 -43.76
CA THR A 228 32.87 23.67 -45.11
C THR A 228 34.13 22.80 -45.36
N THR A 229 33.82 21.62 -45.94
CA THR A 229 34.33 21.05 -47.21
C THR A 229 35.45 20.00 -47.18
N GLU A 230 35.11 18.89 -47.82
CA GLU A 230 35.93 17.73 -48.18
C GLU A 230 37.08 18.09 -49.14
N GLU A 231 38.25 17.47 -48.94
CA GLU A 231 39.14 17.12 -50.05
C GLU A 231 39.82 15.77 -49.77
N LYS A 232 39.74 14.87 -50.75
CA LYS A 232 40.35 13.54 -50.79
C LYS A 232 41.86 13.65 -51.09
N SER A 233 42.68 12.89 -50.37
CA SER A 233 44.00 12.46 -50.86
C SER A 233 44.39 11.11 -50.24
N MET A 234 44.98 10.26 -51.09
CA MET A 234 45.37 8.86 -50.86
C MET A 234 46.69 8.68 -50.09
N ASP A 235 46.76 7.51 -49.44
CA ASP A 235 47.88 6.60 -49.20
C ASP A 235 49.04 6.89 -48.23
N ASN A 236 49.27 5.83 -47.44
CA ASN A 236 50.47 5.31 -46.79
C ASN A 236 50.81 5.70 -45.34
N ALA A 237 50.47 4.72 -44.49
CA ALA A 237 51.03 4.33 -43.21
C ALA A 237 52.44 4.84 -42.87
N VAL A 238 52.51 5.55 -41.74
CA VAL A 238 53.58 5.41 -40.75
C VAL A 238 52.90 5.41 -39.37
N GLN A 239 53.07 4.31 -38.63
CA GLN A 239 52.66 4.20 -37.24
C GLN A 239 53.46 5.20 -36.40
N GLU A 240 52.75 6.15 -35.78
CA GLU A 240 53.27 6.91 -34.64
C GLU A 240 52.59 6.45 -33.33
N PRO A 241 53.34 6.47 -32.22
CA PRO A 241 53.03 5.73 -31.01
C PRO A 241 51.78 6.26 -30.32
N MET A 242 51.02 5.32 -29.76
CA MET A 242 49.91 5.55 -28.83
C MET A 242 50.22 6.70 -27.86
N LYS A 243 49.73 7.90 -28.17
CA LYS A 243 49.32 8.82 -27.12
C LYS A 243 48.06 8.19 -26.54
N LYS A 244 48.24 7.58 -25.38
CA LYS A 244 47.17 7.15 -24.48
C LYS A 244 46.35 8.40 -24.17
N ASN A 245 45.34 8.66 -24.98
CA ASN A 245 44.31 9.61 -24.67
C ASN A 245 43.66 9.02 -23.42
N ILE A 246 43.93 9.63 -22.27
CA ILE A 246 43.15 9.39 -21.07
C ILE A 246 41.80 9.97 -21.43
N ASP A 247 40.96 9.11 -22.01
CA ASP A 247 39.56 9.35 -22.18
C ASP A 247 39.05 9.51 -20.75
N ASN A 248 38.93 10.76 -20.32
CA ASN A 248 38.17 11.11 -19.14
C ASN A 248 36.74 10.75 -19.52
N GLY A 249 36.41 9.47 -19.36
CA GLY A 249 35.15 8.82 -19.71
C GLY A 249 34.01 9.33 -18.85
N PHE A 250 33.75 10.63 -18.93
CA PHE A 250 32.45 11.21 -18.67
C PHE A 250 31.57 10.77 -19.82
N HIS A 251 31.11 9.52 -19.76
CA HIS A 251 29.91 9.16 -20.49
C HIS A 251 28.81 10.09 -19.96
N PRO A 252 28.21 10.93 -20.82
CA PRO A 252 27.12 11.79 -20.40
C PRO A 252 26.01 10.90 -19.87
N ILE A 253 25.55 11.14 -18.64
CA ILE A 253 24.44 10.39 -18.05
C ILE A 253 23.20 10.74 -18.87
N VAL A 254 22.72 9.77 -19.65
CA VAL A 254 21.50 9.93 -20.45
C VAL A 254 20.31 9.67 -19.54
N LEU A 255 19.68 10.74 -19.07
CA LEU A 255 18.48 10.63 -18.24
C LEU A 255 17.29 10.18 -19.09
N SER A 256 16.58 9.16 -18.61
CA SER A 256 15.32 8.69 -19.18
C SER A 256 14.15 9.50 -18.62
N LYS A 257 13.11 9.70 -19.42
CA LYS A 257 11.86 10.37 -18.98
C LYS A 257 11.15 9.51 -17.93
N GLY A 258 10.58 10.14 -16.90
CA GLY A 258 9.81 9.48 -15.84
C GLY A 258 10.60 9.25 -14.55
N LEU A 259 10.23 8.23 -13.79
CA LEU A 259 10.89 7.84 -12.54
C LEU A 259 11.29 6.35 -12.59
N SER A 260 12.22 5.95 -11.72
CA SER A 260 12.44 4.55 -11.39
C SER A 260 11.54 4.15 -10.22
N LEU A 261 10.85 3.01 -10.33
CA LEU A 261 10.02 2.42 -9.28
C LEU A 261 10.68 1.14 -8.76
N ASP A 262 11.18 1.21 -7.53
CA ASP A 262 11.63 0.03 -6.78
C ASP A 262 10.51 -0.53 -5.92
N VAL A 263 10.33 -1.85 -5.99
CA VAL A 263 9.33 -2.58 -5.22
C VAL A 263 10.02 -3.33 -4.08
N TYR A 264 9.59 -3.09 -2.85
CA TYR A 264 10.13 -3.72 -1.64
C TYR A 264 9.12 -4.64 -0.99
N SER A 265 9.60 -5.84 -0.63
CA SER A 265 8.91 -6.80 0.22
C SER A 265 9.39 -6.65 1.66
N LEU A 266 8.52 -6.19 2.55
CA LEU A 266 8.88 -5.85 3.94
C LEU A 266 8.80 -7.06 4.90
N GLY A 267 8.57 -8.26 4.36
CA GLY A 267 8.40 -9.50 5.13
C GLY A 267 7.03 -9.62 5.83
N LYS A 268 6.81 -10.72 6.55
CA LYS A 268 5.56 -10.98 7.30
C LYS A 268 5.64 -10.38 8.70
N ASN A 269 4.63 -9.60 9.10
CA ASN A 269 4.37 -9.18 10.48
C ASN A 269 5.43 -8.30 11.15
N LYS A 270 6.40 -7.75 10.42
CA LYS A 270 7.49 -7.00 11.04
C LYS A 270 7.05 -5.64 11.59
N TYR A 271 6.02 -5.02 11.02
CA TYR A 271 5.76 -3.61 11.24
C TYR A 271 4.37 -3.35 11.85
N LYS A 272 4.33 -3.13 13.17
CA LYS A 272 3.25 -2.34 13.80
C LYS A 272 3.28 -0.88 13.31
N HIS A 273 4.44 -0.42 12.83
CA HIS A 273 4.70 0.92 12.33
C HIS A 273 5.37 0.83 10.96
N LEU A 274 4.73 1.40 9.94
CA LEU A 274 5.29 1.42 8.58
C LEU A 274 6.55 2.31 8.51
N PRO A 275 7.59 1.88 7.80
CA PRO A 275 8.85 2.62 7.72
C PRO A 275 8.73 3.93 6.95
N SER A 276 9.51 4.93 7.37
CA SER A 276 9.65 6.23 6.70
C SER A 276 10.61 6.22 5.51
N THR A 277 11.37 5.14 5.34
CA THR A 277 12.41 5.02 4.31
C THR A 277 12.35 3.63 3.68
N PRO A 278 12.87 3.46 2.45
CA PRO A 278 12.95 2.15 1.82
C PRO A 278 13.73 1.16 2.69
N GLU A 279 13.14 0.00 2.93
CA GLU A 279 13.77 -1.11 3.66
C GLU A 279 13.17 -2.44 3.19
N GLY A 280 13.78 -3.56 3.61
CA GLY A 280 13.34 -4.89 3.22
C GLY A 280 14.01 -5.41 1.95
N LEU A 281 13.44 -6.46 1.35
CA LEU A 281 13.97 -7.08 0.14
C LEU A 281 13.44 -6.34 -1.09
N GLN A 282 14.30 -5.68 -1.85
CA GLN A 282 13.96 -5.17 -3.19
C GLN A 282 13.72 -6.36 -4.12
N VAL A 283 12.51 -6.45 -4.68
CA VAL A 283 12.09 -7.57 -5.53
C VAL A 283 12.08 -7.22 -7.01
N ALA A 284 12.02 -5.93 -7.34
CA ALA A 284 12.04 -5.44 -8.72
C ALA A 284 12.34 -3.95 -8.79
N THR A 285 12.77 -3.53 -9.97
CA THR A 285 12.89 -2.13 -10.39
C THR A 285 12.24 -2.00 -11.75
N LEU A 286 11.39 -0.98 -11.91
CA LEU A 286 10.55 -0.77 -13.10
C LEU A 286 10.58 0.69 -13.53
N PRO A 287 10.52 1.00 -14.84
CA PRO A 287 10.28 2.36 -15.29
C PRO A 287 8.85 2.82 -14.93
N PHE A 288 8.70 4.08 -14.52
CA PHE A 288 7.42 4.66 -14.13
C PHE A 288 7.14 5.98 -14.86
N ASN A 289 6.10 5.97 -15.71
CA ASN A 289 5.80 7.06 -16.64
C ASN A 289 4.42 7.69 -16.46
N LYS A 290 3.83 7.61 -15.26
CA LYS A 290 2.48 8.15 -14.97
C LYS A 290 2.49 9.59 -14.42
N GLY A 291 3.65 10.24 -14.40
CA GLY A 291 3.80 11.60 -13.87
C GLY A 291 3.49 11.63 -12.38
N GLY A 292 2.76 12.64 -11.92
CA GLY A 292 2.37 12.78 -10.52
C GLY A 292 1.27 11.81 -10.05
N TYR A 293 0.91 10.76 -10.80
CA TYR A 293 -0.17 9.84 -10.43
C TYR A 293 0.34 8.46 -10.01
N PHE A 294 0.48 8.25 -8.69
CA PHE A 294 1.01 7.05 -8.07
C PHE A 294 -0.12 6.15 -7.56
N THR A 295 -0.05 4.85 -7.81
CA THR A 295 -1.06 3.89 -7.34
C THR A 295 -0.41 2.77 -6.56
N PHE A 296 -1.09 2.29 -5.51
CA PHE A 296 -0.50 1.21 -4.71
C PHE A 296 -0.41 -0.12 -5.47
N ILE A 297 -1.20 -0.29 -6.53
CA ILE A 297 -1.16 -1.48 -7.40
C ILE A 297 -0.07 -1.42 -8.47
N ASP A 298 0.78 -0.39 -8.50
CA ASP A 298 1.84 -0.28 -9.53
C ASP A 298 2.83 -1.45 -9.49
N HIS A 299 2.97 -2.14 -8.36
CA HIS A 299 3.78 -3.37 -8.27
C HIS A 299 3.08 -4.64 -8.76
N MET A 300 1.75 -4.61 -8.96
CA MET A 300 0.97 -5.79 -9.37
C MET A 300 0.89 -5.95 -10.89
N VAL A 301 1.59 -5.10 -11.65
CA VAL A 301 1.63 -5.15 -13.13
C VAL A 301 2.34 -6.41 -13.64
N ASP A 302 3.28 -6.94 -12.86
CA ASP A 302 4.02 -8.16 -13.18
C ASP A 302 3.61 -9.31 -12.24
N LYS A 303 3.40 -10.51 -12.81
CA LYS A 303 2.94 -11.69 -12.06
C LYS A 303 3.98 -12.20 -11.07
N ASN A 304 5.27 -12.09 -11.38
CA ASN A 304 6.35 -12.52 -10.50
C ASN A 304 6.48 -11.56 -9.32
N ILE A 305 6.40 -10.25 -9.57
CA ILE A 305 6.38 -9.25 -8.49
C ILE A 305 5.17 -9.48 -7.58
N ALA A 306 3.97 -9.62 -8.16
CA ALA A 306 2.75 -9.88 -7.39
C ALA A 306 2.82 -11.17 -6.54
N ARG A 307 3.48 -12.22 -7.05
CA ARG A 307 3.74 -13.45 -6.28
C ARG A 307 4.79 -13.25 -5.20
N ALA A 308 5.83 -12.45 -5.44
CA ALA A 308 6.88 -12.17 -4.47
C ALA A 308 6.38 -11.30 -3.31
N THR A 309 5.38 -10.45 -3.57
CA THR A 309 4.79 -9.54 -2.58
C THR A 309 3.50 -10.06 -1.93
N VAL A 310 2.93 -11.18 -2.40
CA VAL A 310 1.71 -11.75 -1.82
C VAL A 310 1.86 -12.00 -0.32
N ASP A 311 0.82 -11.69 0.44
CA ASP A 311 0.78 -11.87 1.89
C ASP A 311 1.86 -11.11 2.69
N ARG A 312 2.53 -10.13 2.08
CA ARG A 312 3.60 -9.33 2.72
C ARG A 312 3.28 -7.85 2.66
N ASP A 313 3.73 -7.10 3.65
CA ASP A 313 3.68 -5.64 3.59
C ASP A 313 4.57 -5.19 2.42
N VAL A 314 4.11 -4.18 1.66
CA VAL A 314 4.77 -3.72 0.43
C VAL A 314 5.10 -2.24 0.55
N GLY A 315 6.25 -1.87 0.02
CA GLY A 315 6.63 -0.48 -0.17
C GLY A 315 7.06 -0.23 -1.62
N LEU A 316 6.63 0.90 -2.15
CA LEU A 316 6.90 1.37 -3.50
C LEU A 316 7.74 2.63 -3.38
N TYR A 317 8.97 2.57 -3.90
CA TYR A 317 9.88 3.70 -3.89
C TYR A 317 10.04 4.25 -5.29
N TYR A 318 9.49 5.42 -5.52
CA TYR A 318 9.63 6.16 -6.78
C TYR A 318 10.78 7.13 -6.62
N GLN A 319 11.80 7.06 -7.47
CA GLN A 319 12.99 7.90 -7.38
C GLN A 319 13.47 8.41 -8.74
N GLY A 320 14.09 9.58 -8.72
CA GLY A 320 14.63 10.25 -9.88
C GLY A 320 14.90 11.72 -9.60
N PHE A 321 14.61 12.56 -10.58
CA PHE A 321 14.74 14.01 -10.53
C PHE A 321 13.43 14.65 -10.99
N ILE A 322 13.10 15.79 -10.41
CA ILE A 322 12.03 16.68 -10.88
C ILE A 322 12.67 17.95 -11.44
N ASN A 323 12.28 18.34 -12.65
CA ASN A 323 12.70 19.60 -13.26
C ASN A 323 11.81 20.73 -12.77
N LEU A 324 12.39 21.69 -12.07
CA LEU A 324 11.72 22.87 -11.52
C LEU A 324 12.10 24.10 -12.35
N THR A 325 11.12 24.93 -12.67
CA THR A 325 11.28 26.17 -13.43
C THR A 325 11.11 27.38 -12.53
N GLY A 326 12.06 28.30 -12.59
CA GLY A 326 12.09 29.51 -11.76
C GLY A 326 12.75 29.29 -10.41
N ASP A 327 13.08 30.39 -9.74
CA ASP A 327 13.67 30.40 -8.40
C ASP A 327 12.65 30.95 -7.41
N GLY A 328 12.50 30.31 -6.25
CA GLY A 328 11.65 30.84 -5.17
C GLY A 328 10.79 29.79 -4.50
N GLU A 329 9.60 30.22 -4.06
CA GLU A 329 8.65 29.37 -3.35
C GLU A 329 7.83 28.52 -4.34
N PHE A 330 7.81 27.22 -4.10
CA PHE A 330 6.99 26.25 -4.79
C PHE A 330 5.94 25.70 -3.83
N ILE A 331 4.73 25.42 -4.33
CA ILE A 331 3.66 24.79 -3.56
C ILE A 331 3.43 23.38 -4.10
N PHE A 332 3.63 22.37 -3.25
CA PHE A 332 3.32 20.98 -3.55
C PHE A 332 1.98 20.63 -2.90
N GLN A 333 1.08 20.04 -3.68
CA GLN A 333 -0.18 19.47 -3.16
C GLN A 333 -0.20 17.97 -3.41
N LEU A 334 -0.48 17.21 -2.35
CA LEU A 334 -0.62 15.76 -2.39
C LEU A 334 -2.07 15.38 -2.08
N ASP A 335 -2.74 14.85 -3.09
CA ASP A 335 -4.11 14.33 -2.97
C ASP A 335 -4.06 12.81 -2.86
N TYR A 336 -4.34 12.29 -1.67
CA TYR A 336 -4.54 10.87 -1.45
C TYR A 336 -6.01 10.50 -1.59
N LYS A 337 -6.26 9.38 -2.25
CA LYS A 337 -7.58 8.73 -2.32
C LYS A 337 -7.41 7.26 -1.98
N SER A 338 -8.17 6.76 -1.02
CA SER A 338 -8.21 5.33 -0.71
C SER A 338 -9.25 4.61 -1.57
N GLY A 339 -9.05 3.31 -1.79
CA GLY A 339 -10.06 2.47 -2.44
C GLY A 339 -11.30 2.22 -1.56
N TYR A 340 -12.42 1.88 -2.22
CA TYR A 340 -13.66 1.51 -1.54
C TYR A 340 -13.73 -0.01 -1.30
N HIS A 341 -13.70 -0.42 -0.04
CA HIS A 341 -13.99 -1.81 0.34
C HIS A 341 -14.53 -1.91 1.79
N PHE A 342 -15.44 -2.87 2.01
CA PHE A 342 -16.16 -3.06 3.28
C PHE A 342 -15.48 -4.04 4.25
N VAL A 343 -14.29 -4.53 3.91
CA VAL A 343 -13.53 -5.41 4.82
C VAL A 343 -13.10 -4.60 6.05
N ASN A 344 -13.18 -5.22 7.23
CA ASN A 344 -12.84 -4.65 8.53
C ASN A 344 -11.37 -4.16 8.58
N GLN A 345 -11.14 -2.93 8.11
CA GLN A 345 -9.82 -2.32 7.89
C GLN A 345 -9.55 -1.13 8.80
N LEU A 346 -10.27 -0.99 9.91
CA LEU A 346 -10.14 0.11 10.88
C LEU A 346 -8.70 0.38 11.36
N LEU A 347 -7.78 -0.58 11.19
CA LEU A 347 -6.37 -0.49 11.58
C LEU A 347 -5.37 -0.41 10.41
N LYS A 348 -5.84 -0.47 9.15
CA LYS A 348 -4.95 -0.48 7.98
C LYS A 348 -4.57 0.93 7.58
N LYS A 349 -3.27 1.09 7.37
CA LYS A 349 -2.66 2.38 7.12
C LYS A 349 -1.69 2.26 5.95
N CYS A 350 -1.46 3.38 5.30
CA CYS A 350 -0.31 3.60 4.46
C CYS A 350 0.52 4.74 5.06
N ARG A 351 1.82 4.73 4.78
CA ARG A 351 2.70 5.85 5.03
C ARG A 351 3.16 6.41 3.69
N LEU A 352 3.07 7.72 3.57
CA LEU A 352 3.42 8.49 2.38
C LEU A 352 4.56 9.42 2.78
N VAL A 353 5.74 9.23 2.19
CA VAL A 353 6.89 10.10 2.43
C VAL A 353 7.37 10.68 1.11
N LEU A 354 7.35 11.99 0.97
CA LEU A 354 7.82 12.68 -0.23
C LEU A 354 8.98 13.59 0.12
N LYS A 355 10.06 13.52 -0.67
CA LYS A 355 11.24 14.34 -0.52
C LYS A 355 11.61 15.01 -1.84
N VAL A 356 12.06 16.25 -1.74
CA VAL A 356 12.69 17.00 -2.85
C VAL A 356 14.00 17.59 -2.31
N ASN A 357 15.10 17.45 -3.04
CA ASN A 357 16.46 17.77 -2.56
C ASN A 357 16.79 17.09 -1.23
N ASN A 358 16.34 15.84 -1.04
CA ASN A 358 16.46 15.07 0.22
C ASN A 358 15.74 15.67 1.44
N SER A 359 15.08 16.82 1.30
CA SER A 359 14.29 17.46 2.35
C SER A 359 12.86 16.89 2.34
N PRO A 360 12.33 16.44 3.50
CA PRO A 360 10.98 15.91 3.58
C PRO A 360 9.95 17.02 3.41
N LEU A 361 9.08 16.89 2.41
CA LEU A 361 7.90 17.75 2.22
C LEU A 361 6.66 17.11 2.85
N PHE A 362 6.56 15.78 2.80
CA PHE A 362 5.45 15.06 3.43
C PHE A 362 5.98 13.83 4.15
N ASP A 363 5.45 13.56 5.35
CA ASP A 363 5.60 12.29 6.07
C ASP A 363 4.31 12.02 6.84
N ASN A 364 3.36 11.37 6.17
CA ASN A 364 2.00 11.22 6.65
C ASN A 364 1.57 9.77 6.72
N ILE A 365 0.80 9.45 7.75
CA ILE A 365 0.12 8.17 7.90
C ILE A 365 -1.36 8.36 7.56
N VAL A 366 -1.79 7.70 6.49
CA VAL A 366 -3.18 7.75 5.99
C VAL A 366 -3.87 6.42 6.22
N LYS A 367 -5.19 6.44 6.39
CA LYS A 367 -5.98 5.21 6.54
C LYS A 367 -6.32 4.63 5.17
N VAL A 368 -6.45 3.31 5.11
CA VAL A 368 -6.87 2.58 3.92
C VAL A 368 -8.35 2.23 4.04
N GLY A 369 -9.09 2.35 2.93
CA GLY A 369 -10.48 1.97 2.83
C GLY A 369 -11.50 3.10 2.98
N GLN A 370 -12.75 2.73 2.78
CA GLN A 370 -13.94 3.59 2.86
C GLN A 370 -13.94 4.77 1.87
N GLY A 371 -13.07 4.77 0.85
CA GLY A 371 -13.01 5.84 -0.14
C GLY A 371 -12.64 7.22 0.43
N GLN A 372 -11.91 7.23 1.55
CA GLN A 372 -11.43 8.44 2.18
C GLN A 372 -10.49 9.18 1.24
N SER A 373 -10.63 10.50 1.22
CA SER A 373 -9.77 11.38 0.44
C SER A 373 -9.16 12.43 1.37
N TYR A 374 -7.88 12.71 1.17
CA TYR A 374 -7.14 13.73 1.91
C TYR A 374 -6.39 14.58 0.89
N SER A 375 -6.41 15.89 1.07
CA SER A 375 -5.55 16.81 0.34
C SER A 375 -4.66 17.52 1.33
N MET A 376 -3.36 17.58 1.02
CA MET A 376 -2.35 18.19 1.87
C MET A 376 -1.48 19.09 1.02
N GLN A 377 -1.08 20.23 1.56
CA GLN A 377 -0.19 21.16 0.88
C GLN A 377 1.03 21.43 1.74
N ASN A 378 2.17 21.61 1.09
CA ASN A 378 3.38 22.11 1.72
C ASN A 378 4.14 23.00 0.75
N THR A 379 4.91 23.96 1.27
CA THR A 379 5.73 24.86 0.46
C THR A 379 7.21 24.56 0.68
N GLY A 380 8.03 24.94 -0.29
CA GLY A 380 9.48 24.84 -0.17
C GLY A 380 10.16 25.82 -1.12
N ILE A 381 11.36 26.25 -0.73
CA ILE A 381 12.18 27.14 -1.55
C ILE A 381 13.15 26.29 -2.36
N PHE A 382 13.10 26.43 -3.67
CA PHE A 382 13.95 25.68 -4.59
C PHE A 382 14.56 26.61 -5.64
N SER A 383 15.66 26.14 -6.22
CA SER A 383 16.29 26.77 -7.38
C SER A 383 15.82 26.09 -8.66
N ASN A 384 15.88 26.84 -9.75
CA ASN A 384 15.64 26.38 -11.11
C ASN A 384 16.58 25.22 -11.47
N GLY A 385 16.04 24.18 -12.10
CA GLY A 385 16.79 23.02 -12.58
C GLY A 385 16.29 21.68 -12.04
N ALA A 386 17.11 20.63 -12.23
CA ALA A 386 16.80 19.28 -11.80
C ALA A 386 17.08 19.08 -10.30
N ALA A 387 16.06 18.73 -9.54
CA ALA A 387 16.13 18.46 -8.11
C ALA A 387 15.92 16.96 -7.83
N PRO A 388 16.75 16.29 -7.00
CA PRO A 388 16.47 14.93 -6.55
C PRO A 388 15.06 14.80 -5.98
N PHE A 389 14.30 13.84 -6.50
CA PHE A 389 12.93 13.55 -6.11
C PHE A 389 12.83 12.12 -5.60
N SER A 390 12.12 11.95 -4.48
CA SER A 390 11.68 10.62 -4.10
C SER A 390 10.34 10.59 -3.41
N PHE A 391 9.60 9.52 -3.65
CA PHE A 391 8.32 9.24 -3.04
C PHE A 391 8.28 7.79 -2.55
N TRP A 392 8.06 7.61 -1.25
CA TRP A 392 7.91 6.31 -0.61
C TRP A 392 6.45 6.09 -0.23
N PHE A 393 5.85 5.07 -0.84
CA PHE A 393 4.46 4.68 -0.63
C PHE A 393 4.42 3.25 -0.10
N THR A 394 4.24 3.12 1.21
CA THR A 394 4.15 1.81 1.87
C THR A 394 2.79 1.61 2.52
N CYS A 395 2.24 0.41 2.44
CA CYS A 395 0.98 0.06 3.10
C CYS A 395 1.07 -1.27 3.83
N ASN A 396 0.28 -1.37 4.89
CA ASN A 396 0.06 -2.65 5.55
C ASN A 396 -0.73 -3.58 4.61
N ASN A 397 -0.29 -4.82 4.51
CA ASN A 397 -0.97 -5.86 3.80
C ASN A 397 -2.30 -6.25 4.44
N LEU A 398 -3.26 -6.70 3.63
CA LEU A 398 -4.51 -7.29 4.07
C LEU A 398 -4.29 -8.80 4.30
N ARG A 399 -3.92 -9.15 5.53
CA ARG A 399 -3.69 -10.57 5.88
C ARG A 399 -4.90 -11.45 5.57
N GLY A 400 -4.63 -12.61 4.96
CA GLY A 400 -5.65 -13.62 4.67
C GLY A 400 -6.54 -13.28 3.47
N PHE A 401 -6.12 -12.30 2.67
CA PHE A 401 -6.72 -11.99 1.38
C PHE A 401 -5.88 -12.61 0.27
N SER A 402 -6.56 -13.12 -0.76
CA SER A 402 -5.89 -13.53 -1.99
C SER A 402 -5.34 -12.31 -2.75
N PRO A 403 -4.32 -12.48 -3.62
CA PRO A 403 -3.82 -11.40 -4.48
C PRO A 403 -4.92 -10.63 -5.21
N LYS A 404 -5.97 -11.34 -5.67
CA LYS A 404 -7.11 -10.72 -6.37
C LYS A 404 -7.92 -9.81 -5.45
N GLN A 405 -8.05 -10.16 -4.18
CA GLN A 405 -8.76 -9.33 -3.22
C GLN A 405 -7.89 -8.14 -2.76
N ASP A 406 -6.58 -8.34 -2.61
CA ASP A 406 -5.63 -7.23 -2.38
C ASP A 406 -5.69 -6.23 -3.53
N TYR A 407 -5.59 -6.72 -4.77
CA TYR A 407 -5.75 -5.90 -5.96
C TYR A 407 -7.08 -5.13 -5.92
N LYS A 408 -8.21 -5.81 -5.70
CA LYS A 408 -9.51 -5.15 -5.62
C LYS A 408 -9.59 -4.12 -4.51
N ALA A 409 -8.86 -4.32 -3.42
CA ALA A 409 -8.87 -3.41 -2.31
C ALA A 409 -8.05 -2.14 -2.58
N PHE A 410 -6.89 -2.30 -3.23
CA PHE A 410 -5.95 -1.22 -3.44
C PHE A 410 -5.97 -0.59 -4.84
N LYS A 411 -6.71 -1.15 -5.80
CA LYS A 411 -6.71 -0.67 -7.20
C LYS A 411 -7.08 0.81 -7.34
N ASP A 412 -7.89 1.32 -6.42
CA ASP A 412 -8.35 2.71 -6.40
C ASP A 412 -7.60 3.55 -5.34
N THR A 413 -6.64 2.94 -4.63
CA THR A 413 -5.77 3.61 -3.67
C THR A 413 -4.63 4.29 -4.42
N SER A 414 -4.67 5.61 -4.48
CA SER A 414 -3.78 6.43 -5.28
C SER A 414 -3.38 7.72 -4.58
N VAL A 415 -2.25 8.28 -5.01
CA VAL A 415 -1.76 9.60 -4.66
C VAL A 415 -1.56 10.40 -5.94
N THR A 416 -2.12 11.60 -6.00
CA THR A 416 -1.89 12.56 -7.08
C THR A 416 -1.09 13.73 -6.55
N LEU A 417 0.02 14.04 -7.20
CA LEU A 417 0.89 15.15 -6.89
C LEU A 417 0.66 16.29 -7.87
N TYR A 418 0.50 17.49 -7.32
CA TYR A 418 0.37 18.73 -8.03
C TYR A 418 1.44 19.70 -7.56
N LEU A 419 1.81 20.62 -8.44
CA LEU A 419 2.86 21.61 -8.24
C LEU A 419 2.36 22.97 -8.72
N LYS A 420 2.66 24.01 -7.96
CA LYS A 420 2.69 25.39 -8.43
C LYS A 420 4.12 25.89 -8.32
N GLN A 421 4.70 26.24 -9.45
CA GLN A 421 5.99 26.91 -9.55
C GLN A 421 5.82 28.42 -9.33
N PRO A 422 6.92 29.18 -9.09
CA PRO A 422 6.84 30.61 -8.79
C PRO A 422 6.02 31.42 -9.81
N ASP A 423 6.21 31.12 -11.09
CA ASP A 423 5.58 31.83 -12.20
C ASP A 423 4.24 31.22 -12.66
N ASP A 424 3.80 30.12 -12.02
CA ASP A 424 2.56 29.45 -12.39
C ASP A 424 1.33 30.23 -11.88
N ASN A 425 0.32 30.35 -12.75
CA ASN A 425 -0.96 30.98 -12.40
C ASN A 425 -1.81 30.12 -11.44
N GLY A 426 -1.45 28.86 -11.20
CA GLY A 426 -2.22 27.94 -10.37
C GLY A 426 -1.47 26.63 -10.11
N ILE A 427 -2.05 25.79 -9.25
CA ILE A 427 -1.51 24.47 -8.96
C ILE A 427 -1.92 23.50 -10.07
N LEU A 428 -0.94 22.89 -10.74
CA LEU A 428 -1.13 21.99 -11.88
C LEU A 428 -0.72 20.56 -11.52
N LYS A 429 -1.40 19.59 -12.10
CA LYS A 429 -1.02 18.18 -11.94
C LYS A 429 0.32 17.94 -12.62
N ILE A 430 1.25 17.29 -11.92
CA ILE A 430 2.57 17.01 -12.46
C ILE A 430 2.48 16.00 -13.62
N THR A 431 3.06 16.37 -14.76
CA THR A 431 3.15 15.53 -15.95
C THR A 431 4.43 14.67 -15.93
N PRO A 432 4.49 13.56 -16.68
CA PRO A 432 5.67 12.69 -16.72
C PRO A 432 6.96 13.37 -17.23
N ASP A 433 6.82 14.44 -18.01
CA ASP A 433 7.90 15.26 -18.59
C ASP A 433 8.64 16.14 -17.59
N LEU A 434 8.04 16.38 -16.42
CA LEU A 434 8.74 17.02 -15.31
C LEU A 434 9.67 16.06 -14.57
N PHE A 435 9.59 14.76 -14.83
CA PHE A 435 10.43 13.77 -14.17
C PHE A 435 11.47 13.15 -15.11
N SER A 436 12.63 12.85 -14.55
CA SER A 436 13.66 12.04 -15.22
C SER A 436 14.37 11.12 -14.23
N TYR A 437 15.00 10.04 -14.71
CA TYR A 437 15.78 9.12 -13.90
C TYR A 437 16.99 8.58 -14.66
N ASP A 438 18.00 8.15 -13.92
CA ASP A 438 19.21 7.52 -14.45
C ASP A 438 18.95 6.00 -14.61
N PRO A 439 18.88 5.45 -15.83
CA PRO A 439 18.59 4.04 -16.03
C PRO A 439 19.75 3.13 -15.58
N ASP A 440 20.98 3.64 -15.53
CA ASP A 440 22.20 2.87 -15.27
C ASP A 440 22.55 2.78 -13.76
N LYS A 441 21.80 3.50 -12.92
CA LYS A 441 21.89 3.43 -11.44
C LYS A 441 20.90 2.47 -10.79
N ASN A 442 20.18 1.67 -11.59
CA ASN A 442 19.18 0.71 -11.13
C ASN A 442 19.75 -0.68 -10.83
#